data_AF-A0A520EM50-F1
#
_entry.id   AF-A0A520EM50-F1
#
_cell.length_a   1.000
_cell.length_b   1.000
_cell.length_c   1.000
_cell.angle_alpha   90.00
_cell.angle_beta   90.00
_cell.angle_gamma   90.00
#
_symmetry.space_group_name_H-M   'P 1'
#
loop_
_entity.id
_entity.type
_entity.pdbx_description
1 polymer ?
#
loop_
_entity_poly.entity_id
_entity_poly.type
_entity_poly.pdbx_seq_one_letter_code
_entity_poly.pdbx_strand_id
1 'polypeptide(L)'
;MSRRYFAPRIRCGVADIAEPKGIGVSAEELRTRIETVLTRSRSRSAALTECVDETELMAQHSPLMSPLIWDLAHIGSQEELWLVRDVGGRDPVRPDIDELYDAFKHSRSSRTSLPLLTPEEARAYVHTVRDKAWDVLEHSTFEGRPVEKHGFAFGMIAQHEQQHDETMLATHQLRSGPAVLTAPAPPTSTMPVAGEAIIAGGPFSMGTSLDPWALDNERPAHAVHVPTFAIDRAPITNAQYMNFIADGGYERPELWTEKGWAHRVD
;
A
#
# COMPACT_ATOMS: atom_id res chain seq x y z
N MET A 1 -33.46 42.34 -36.20
CA MET A 1 -34.39 41.40 -35.55
C MET A 1 -33.59 40.41 -34.71
N SER A 2 -33.51 40.66 -33.40
CA SER A 2 -32.68 39.93 -32.44
C SER A 2 -33.37 38.63 -32.01
N ARG A 3 -32.84 37.46 -32.39
CA ARG A 3 -33.28 36.16 -31.85
C ARG A 3 -32.58 35.89 -30.53
N ARG A 4 -33.32 36.00 -29.43
CA ARG A 4 -32.90 35.54 -28.09
C ARG A 4 -32.94 34.02 -28.08
N TYR A 5 -31.80 33.36 -27.92
CA TYR A 5 -31.75 31.95 -27.55
C TYR A 5 -31.93 31.82 -26.05
N PHE A 6 -33.05 31.24 -25.61
CA PHE A 6 -33.24 30.76 -24.25
C PHE A 6 -32.52 29.42 -24.10
N ALA A 7 -31.44 29.38 -23.33
CA ALA A 7 -30.87 28.12 -22.84
C ALA A 7 -31.70 27.65 -21.63
N PRO A 8 -32.06 26.35 -21.54
CA PRO A 8 -32.75 25.84 -20.37
C PRO A 8 -31.79 25.82 -19.17
N ARG A 9 -32.22 26.44 -18.06
CA ARG A 9 -31.56 26.31 -16.76
C ARG A 9 -31.68 24.87 -16.29
N ILE A 10 -30.61 24.09 -16.42
CA ILE A 10 -30.48 22.81 -15.71
C ILE A 10 -30.31 23.16 -14.23
N ARG A 11 -31.36 22.92 -13.44
CA ARG A 11 -31.26 22.97 -11.97
C ARG A 11 -30.35 21.82 -11.55
N CYS A 12 -29.14 22.15 -11.08
CA CYS A 12 -28.31 21.20 -10.35
C CYS A 12 -28.99 20.97 -9.00
N GLY A 13 -29.85 19.94 -8.93
CA GLY A 13 -30.31 19.42 -7.66
C GLY A 13 -29.12 18.73 -7.02
N VAL A 14 -28.71 19.20 -5.84
CA VAL A 14 -27.89 18.40 -4.92
C VAL A 14 -28.78 17.23 -4.53
N ALA A 15 -28.66 16.11 -5.24
CA ALA A 15 -29.26 14.87 -4.83
C ALA A 15 -28.53 14.45 -3.55
N ASP A 16 -29.28 14.27 -2.47
CA ASP A 16 -28.81 13.54 -1.30
C ASP A 16 -28.19 12.23 -1.81
N ILE A 17 -26.87 12.09 -1.61
CA ILE A 17 -26.16 10.87 -1.96
C ILE A 17 -26.63 9.84 -0.93
N ALA A 18 -27.62 9.03 -1.33
CA ALA A 18 -28.07 7.89 -0.55
C ALA A 18 -26.85 7.08 -0.12
N GLU A 19 -26.85 6.61 1.13
CA GLU A 19 -25.88 5.61 1.59
C GLU A 19 -25.78 4.51 0.52
N PRO A 20 -24.56 4.10 0.13
CA PRO A 20 -24.41 3.07 -0.88
C PRO A 20 -25.19 1.85 -0.39
N LYS A 21 -26.19 1.43 -1.18
CA LYS A 21 -26.84 0.13 -0.98
C LYS A 21 -25.70 -0.89 -0.90
N GLY A 22 -25.52 -1.46 0.29
CA GLY A 22 -24.43 -2.38 0.58
C GLY A 22 -24.29 -3.36 -0.57
N ILE A 23 -23.08 -3.50 -1.10
CA ILE A 23 -22.75 -4.52 -2.08
C ILE A 23 -23.30 -5.83 -1.48
N GLY A 24 -24.23 -6.48 -2.18
CA GLY A 24 -24.98 -7.64 -1.70
C GLY A 24 -24.13 -8.90 -1.58
N VAL A 25 -22.99 -8.79 -0.90
CA VAL A 25 -22.08 -9.85 -0.54
C VAL A 25 -22.54 -10.39 0.81
N SER A 26 -22.79 -11.68 0.88
CA SER A 26 -23.09 -12.33 2.15
C SER A 26 -21.88 -12.25 3.09
N ALA A 27 -22.12 -12.36 4.40
CA ALA A 27 -21.03 -12.43 5.37
C ALA A 27 -20.04 -13.57 5.04
N GLU A 28 -20.54 -14.68 4.49
CA GLU A 28 -19.71 -15.82 4.11
C GLU A 28 -18.81 -15.53 2.92
N GLU A 29 -19.35 -14.92 1.85
CA GLU A 29 -18.52 -14.50 0.71
C GLU A 29 -17.46 -13.47 1.11
N LEU A 30 -17.81 -12.55 2.02
CA LEU A 30 -16.86 -11.58 2.55
C LEU A 30 -15.75 -12.26 3.37
N ARG A 31 -16.10 -13.26 4.18
CA ARG A 31 -15.14 -14.08 4.93
C ARG A 31 -14.19 -14.83 4.02
N THR A 32 -14.69 -15.53 3.01
CA THR A 32 -13.85 -16.21 2.00
C THR A 32 -12.91 -15.21 1.30
N ARG A 33 -13.40 -14.01 0.97
CA ARG A 33 -12.56 -12.96 0.38
C ARG A 33 -11.45 -12.52 1.33
N ILE A 34 -11.77 -12.30 2.61
CA ILE A 34 -10.81 -11.91 3.64
C ILE A 34 -9.75 -13.00 3.84
N GLU A 35 -10.15 -14.25 3.99
CA GLU A 35 -9.25 -15.41 4.10
C GLU A 35 -8.29 -15.46 2.91
N THR A 36 -8.82 -15.28 1.70
CA THR A 36 -8.02 -15.30 0.47
C THR A 36 -6.95 -14.22 0.49
N VAL A 37 -7.31 -12.97 0.81
CA VAL A 37 -6.34 -11.86 0.78
C VAL A 37 -5.32 -11.95 1.90
N LEU A 38 -5.72 -12.29 3.13
CA LEU A 38 -4.80 -12.43 4.27
C LEU A 38 -3.86 -13.63 4.10
N THR A 39 -4.35 -14.74 3.52
CA THR A 39 -3.50 -15.88 3.17
C THR A 39 -2.49 -15.49 2.11
N ARG A 40 -2.94 -14.82 1.03
CA ARG A 40 -2.06 -14.36 -0.05
C ARG A 40 -0.97 -13.42 0.47
N SER A 41 -1.33 -12.44 1.30
CA SER A 41 -0.37 -11.51 1.91
C SER A 41 0.65 -12.26 2.76
N ARG A 42 0.22 -13.17 3.63
CA ARG A 42 1.13 -13.94 4.49
C ARG A 42 2.04 -14.89 3.73
N SER A 43 1.54 -15.53 2.67
CA SER A 43 2.39 -16.36 1.81
C SER A 43 3.49 -15.53 1.14
N ARG A 44 3.22 -14.27 0.81
CA ARG A 44 4.23 -13.37 0.23
C ARG A 44 5.25 -12.91 1.26
N SER A 45 4.83 -12.48 2.45
CA SER A 45 5.74 -12.09 3.53
C SER A 45 6.61 -13.26 4.00
N ALA A 46 6.06 -14.48 4.04
CA ALA A 46 6.82 -15.70 4.28
C ALA A 46 7.90 -15.94 3.20
N ALA A 47 7.52 -15.90 1.92
CA ALA A 47 8.47 -16.11 0.82
C ALA A 47 9.61 -15.09 0.80
N LEU A 48 9.33 -13.83 1.12
CA LEU A 48 10.34 -12.76 1.21
C LEU A 48 11.31 -12.99 2.38
N THR A 49 10.85 -13.56 3.49
CA THR A 49 11.71 -13.81 4.66
C THR A 49 12.35 -15.19 4.70
N GLU A 50 11.89 -16.15 3.90
CA GLU A 50 12.45 -17.52 3.83
C GLU A 50 13.55 -17.68 2.77
N CYS A 51 13.67 -16.72 1.86
CA CYS A 51 14.66 -16.77 0.78
C CYS A 51 16.09 -16.36 1.20
N VAL A 52 16.30 -16.03 2.48
CA VAL A 52 17.58 -15.60 3.06
C VAL A 52 17.83 -16.30 4.40
N ASP A 53 19.09 -16.36 4.82
CA ASP A 53 19.44 -16.92 6.14
C ASP A 53 19.17 -15.93 7.28
N GLU A 54 19.31 -16.38 8.52
CA GLU A 54 19.05 -15.56 9.71
C GLU A 54 19.96 -14.33 9.81
N THR A 55 21.20 -14.43 9.31
CA THR A 55 22.15 -13.30 9.35
C THR A 55 21.64 -12.18 8.43
N GLU A 56 21.25 -12.54 7.21
CA GLU A 56 20.68 -11.63 6.22
C GLU A 56 19.30 -11.09 6.64
N LEU A 57 18.50 -11.89 7.34
CA LEU A 57 17.18 -11.49 7.83
C LEU A 57 17.26 -10.44 8.96
N MET A 58 18.27 -10.57 9.82
CA MET A 58 18.56 -9.66 10.94
C MET A 58 19.40 -8.44 10.52
N ALA A 59 20.10 -8.51 9.39
CA ALA A 59 20.96 -7.43 8.92
C ALA A 59 20.17 -6.20 8.43
N GLN A 60 20.77 -5.02 8.61
CA GLN A 60 20.32 -3.82 7.92
C GLN A 60 21.12 -3.63 6.63
N HIS A 61 20.46 -3.92 5.50
CA HIS A 61 21.04 -3.82 4.17
C HIS A 61 21.22 -2.37 3.69
N SER A 62 20.45 -1.44 4.24
CA SER A 62 20.57 -0.01 3.99
C SER A 62 20.04 0.78 5.17
N PRO A 63 20.64 1.92 5.57
CA PRO A 63 20.09 2.81 6.59
C PRO A 63 18.68 3.32 6.28
N LEU A 64 18.27 3.26 5.00
CA LEU A 64 16.94 3.63 4.53
C LEU A 64 15.87 2.57 4.83
N MET A 65 16.29 1.36 5.22
CA MET A 65 15.44 0.18 5.37
C MET A 65 15.57 -0.45 6.76
N SER A 66 14.51 -1.12 7.20
CA SER A 66 14.57 -1.99 8.37
C SER A 66 15.27 -3.32 8.02
N PRO A 67 15.77 -4.05 9.03
CA PRO A 67 15.94 -5.49 8.90
C PRO A 67 14.63 -6.17 8.49
N LEU A 68 14.70 -7.17 7.62
CA LEU A 68 13.51 -7.91 7.15
C LEU A 68 12.73 -8.53 8.32
N ILE A 69 13.45 -8.97 9.37
CA ILE A 69 12.80 -9.50 10.57
C ILE A 69 11.93 -8.46 11.29
N TRP A 70 12.33 -7.18 11.25
CA TRP A 70 11.58 -6.11 11.89
C TRP A 70 10.26 -5.90 11.16
N ASP A 71 10.27 -5.92 9.83
CA ASP A 71 9.06 -5.82 9.01
C ASP A 71 8.11 -7.01 9.28
N LEU A 72 8.61 -8.25 9.37
CA LEU A 72 7.79 -9.42 9.70
C LEU A 72 7.10 -9.31 11.06
N ALA A 73 7.86 -8.98 12.11
CA ALA A 73 7.29 -8.82 13.45
C ALA A 73 6.36 -7.60 13.55
N HIS A 74 6.66 -6.51 12.83
CA HIS A 74 5.79 -5.35 12.72
C HIS A 74 4.44 -5.68 12.06
N ILE A 75 4.45 -6.48 10.98
CA ILE A 75 3.22 -7.00 10.37
C ILE A 75 2.37 -7.75 11.41
N GLY A 76 2.98 -8.66 12.18
CA GLY A 76 2.28 -9.35 13.26
C GLY A 76 1.75 -8.41 14.33
N SER A 77 2.53 -7.40 14.72
CA SER A 77 2.13 -6.42 15.73
C SER A 77 0.94 -5.56 15.30
N GLN A 78 0.91 -5.12 14.04
CA GLN A 78 -0.24 -4.38 13.51
C GLN A 78 -1.47 -5.29 13.35
N GLU A 79 -1.31 -6.51 12.87
CA GLU A 79 -2.39 -7.49 12.79
C GLU A 79 -3.01 -7.78 14.17
N GLU A 80 -2.16 -7.94 15.20
CA GLU A 80 -2.60 -8.13 16.57
C GLU A 80 -3.39 -6.91 17.09
N LEU A 81 -2.81 -5.71 16.94
CA LEU A 81 -3.41 -4.48 17.43
C LEU A 81 -4.82 -4.28 16.88
N TRP A 82 -4.99 -4.45 15.57
CA TRP A 82 -6.25 -4.15 14.90
C TRP A 82 -7.24 -5.31 14.93
N LEU A 83 -6.81 -6.54 14.64
CA LEU A 83 -7.73 -7.67 14.52
C LEU A 83 -7.95 -8.38 15.85
N VAL A 84 -6.89 -8.66 16.59
CA VAL A 84 -7.00 -9.44 17.84
C VAL A 84 -7.51 -8.57 18.99
N ARG A 85 -6.90 -7.40 19.19
CA ARG A 85 -7.23 -6.50 20.30
C ARG A 85 -8.44 -5.62 20.00
N ASP A 86 -8.40 -4.78 18.95
CA ASP A 86 -9.49 -3.82 18.70
C ASP A 86 -10.77 -4.49 18.19
N VAL A 87 -10.72 -5.26 17.10
CA VAL A 87 -11.91 -5.96 16.57
C VAL A 87 -12.30 -7.14 17.45
N GLY A 88 -11.33 -7.96 17.86
CA GLY A 88 -11.58 -9.19 18.62
C GLY A 88 -11.86 -8.97 20.10
N GLY A 89 -11.52 -7.81 20.67
CA GLY A 89 -11.63 -7.55 22.11
C GLY A 89 -10.80 -8.50 22.97
N ARG A 90 -9.73 -9.09 22.43
CA ARG A 90 -8.92 -10.12 23.09
C ARG A 90 -7.66 -9.54 23.73
N ASP A 91 -7.16 -10.26 24.74
CA ASP A 91 -5.89 -9.92 25.38
C ASP A 91 -4.70 -9.97 24.42
N PRO A 92 -3.70 -9.11 24.65
CA PRO A 92 -2.48 -9.06 23.86
C PRO A 92 -1.71 -10.40 23.90
N VAL A 93 -1.09 -10.78 22.77
CA VAL A 93 -0.23 -11.96 22.65
C VAL A 93 1.14 -11.69 23.27
N ARG A 94 1.75 -10.55 22.94
CA ARG A 94 3.05 -10.11 23.47
C ARG A 94 3.03 -8.61 23.78
N PRO A 95 2.43 -8.17 24.90
CA PRO A 95 2.42 -6.74 25.24
C PRO A 95 3.82 -6.18 25.54
N ASP A 96 4.79 -7.04 25.83
CA ASP A 96 6.17 -6.68 26.13
C ASP A 96 6.96 -6.17 24.91
N ILE A 97 6.48 -6.40 23.68
CA ILE A 97 7.15 -5.98 22.45
C ILE A 97 6.48 -4.80 21.73
N ASP A 98 5.36 -4.29 22.26
CA ASP A 98 4.54 -3.25 21.61
C ASP A 98 5.36 -2.02 21.17
N GLU A 99 6.29 -1.60 22.02
CA GLU A 99 7.14 -0.43 21.77
C GLU A 99 8.19 -0.69 20.67
N LEU A 100 8.69 -1.91 20.54
CA LEU A 100 9.80 -2.25 19.64
C LEU A 100 9.43 -2.14 18.15
N TYR A 101 8.15 -2.38 17.86
CA TYR A 101 7.61 -2.43 16.51
C TYR A 101 6.74 -1.22 16.17
N ASP A 102 6.80 -0.16 16.98
CA ASP A 102 6.19 1.13 16.66
C ASP A 102 7.08 1.91 15.66
N ALA A 103 6.58 2.04 14.43
CA ALA A 103 7.29 2.72 13.35
C ALA A 103 7.52 4.22 13.62
N PHE A 104 6.71 4.87 14.47
CA PHE A 104 6.84 6.28 14.82
C PHE A 104 7.89 6.53 15.91
N LYS A 105 8.13 5.54 16.77
CA LYS A 105 9.11 5.64 17.87
C LYS A 105 10.53 5.35 17.41
N HIS A 106 10.68 4.49 16.40
CA HIS A 106 11.99 4.02 15.96
C HIS A 106 12.23 4.32 14.48
N SER A 107 13.16 5.25 14.24
CA SER A 107 13.69 5.53 12.89
C SER A 107 14.21 4.26 12.23
N ARG A 108 14.13 4.15 10.90
CA ARG A 108 14.60 2.95 10.18
C ARG A 108 16.06 2.61 10.50
N SER A 109 16.93 3.62 10.50
CA SER A 109 18.35 3.49 10.81
C SER A 109 18.66 3.00 12.23
N SER A 110 17.75 3.16 13.19
CA SER A 110 17.98 2.75 14.59
C SER A 110 17.42 1.37 14.95
N ARG A 111 16.70 0.70 14.04
CA ARG A 111 15.98 -0.55 14.37
C ARG A 111 16.91 -1.71 14.72
N THR A 112 18.13 -1.73 14.20
CA THR A 112 19.13 -2.76 14.50
C THR A 112 19.69 -2.71 15.91
N SER A 113 19.58 -1.57 16.60
CA SER A 113 20.03 -1.46 18.00
C SER A 113 18.98 -1.90 19.02
N LEU A 114 17.78 -2.25 18.56
CA LEU A 114 16.70 -2.72 19.43
C LEU A 114 16.90 -4.20 19.78
N PRO A 115 16.43 -4.66 20.95
CA PRO A 115 16.38 -6.08 21.29
C PRO A 115 15.24 -6.77 20.51
N LEU A 116 15.40 -6.89 19.19
CA LEU A 116 14.42 -7.50 18.31
C LEU A 116 14.18 -8.96 18.68
N LEU A 117 12.97 -9.45 18.45
CA LEU A 117 12.70 -10.89 18.43
C LEU A 117 13.65 -11.59 17.46
N THR A 118 14.11 -12.77 17.87
CA THR A 118 14.81 -13.69 16.97
C THR A 118 13.89 -14.14 15.82
N PRO A 119 14.44 -14.65 14.71
CA PRO A 119 13.65 -15.20 13.61
C PRO A 119 12.60 -16.22 14.04
N GLU A 120 12.96 -17.14 14.93
CA GLU A 120 12.05 -18.15 15.49
C GLU A 120 10.92 -17.50 16.30
N GLU A 121 11.26 -16.60 17.24
CA GLU A 121 10.27 -15.93 18.08
C GLU A 121 9.30 -15.06 17.27
N ALA A 122 9.80 -14.32 16.27
CA ALA A 122 8.97 -13.49 15.41
C ALA A 122 8.00 -14.33 14.58
N ARG A 123 8.47 -15.45 14.00
CA ARG A 123 7.61 -16.38 13.24
C ARG A 123 6.55 -17.00 14.14
N ALA A 124 6.92 -17.47 15.33
CA ALA A 124 5.99 -18.04 16.30
C ALA A 124 4.94 -17.01 16.76
N TYR A 125 5.38 -15.77 17.01
CA TYR A 125 4.50 -14.66 17.35
C TYR A 125 3.50 -14.36 16.22
N VAL A 126 3.98 -14.15 14.99
CA VAL A 126 3.17 -13.84 13.82
C VAL A 126 2.18 -14.98 13.48
N HIS A 127 2.57 -16.24 13.71
CA HIS A 127 1.68 -17.40 13.58
C HIS A 127 0.57 -17.35 14.63
N THR A 128 0.93 -17.15 15.90
CA THR A 128 -0.04 -17.08 17.01
C THR A 128 -1.05 -15.95 16.82
N VAL A 129 -0.60 -14.78 16.35
CA VAL A 129 -1.48 -13.66 16.02
C VAL A 129 -2.45 -14.04 14.91
N ARG A 130 -1.97 -14.71 13.85
CA ARG A 130 -2.80 -15.12 12.72
C ARG A 130 -3.86 -16.14 13.11
N ASP A 131 -3.52 -17.12 13.95
CA ASP A 131 -4.49 -18.09 14.47
C ASP A 131 -5.61 -17.37 15.23
N LYS A 132 -5.25 -16.41 16.11
CA LYS A 132 -6.25 -15.60 16.81
C LYS A 132 -7.07 -14.73 15.86
N ALA A 133 -6.47 -14.18 14.81
CA ALA A 133 -7.19 -13.38 13.80
C ALA A 133 -8.20 -14.23 13.02
N TRP A 134 -7.90 -15.52 12.77
CA TRP A 134 -8.86 -16.46 12.20
C TRP A 134 -10.06 -16.71 13.09
N ASP A 135 -9.85 -16.91 14.39
CA ASP A 135 -10.98 -17.04 15.31
C ASP A 135 -11.84 -15.77 15.32
N VAL A 136 -11.23 -14.58 15.27
CA VAL A 136 -11.96 -13.30 15.21
C VAL A 136 -12.77 -13.22 13.91
N LEU A 137 -12.19 -13.63 12.79
CA LEU A 137 -12.85 -13.66 11.49
C LEU A 137 -14.06 -14.61 11.47
N GLU A 138 -13.93 -15.80 12.04
CA GLU A 138 -15.01 -16.79 12.14
C GLU A 138 -16.23 -16.20 12.87
N HIS A 139 -16.01 -15.44 13.95
CA HIS A 139 -17.06 -14.87 14.79
C HIS A 139 -17.50 -13.45 14.36
N SER A 140 -16.90 -12.87 13.32
CA SER A 140 -17.20 -11.50 12.88
C SER A 140 -18.56 -11.40 12.17
N THR A 141 -19.37 -10.42 12.58
CA THR A 141 -20.63 -10.07 11.90
C THR A 141 -20.43 -9.12 10.72
N PHE A 142 -19.27 -8.43 10.67
CA PHE A 142 -18.95 -7.37 9.72
C PHE A 142 -19.90 -6.16 9.77
N GLU A 143 -20.55 -5.98 10.91
CA GLU A 143 -21.45 -4.89 11.23
C GLU A 143 -20.95 -4.17 12.49
N GLY A 144 -21.52 -3.01 12.82
CA GLY A 144 -21.18 -2.28 14.05
C GLY A 144 -20.28 -1.07 13.80
N ARG A 145 -19.08 -1.05 14.41
CA ARG A 145 -18.18 0.11 14.32
C ARG A 145 -17.65 0.28 12.89
N PRO A 146 -17.23 1.50 12.48
CA PRO A 146 -16.65 1.72 11.16
C PRO A 146 -15.48 0.79 10.81
N VAL A 147 -14.69 0.38 11.80
CA VAL A 147 -13.54 -0.55 11.61
C VAL A 147 -13.98 -1.99 11.37
N GLU A 148 -15.16 -2.39 11.86
CA GLU A 148 -15.73 -3.73 11.70
C GLU A 148 -16.58 -3.85 10.42
N LYS A 149 -17.25 -2.75 10.05
CA LYS A 149 -18.17 -2.71 8.91
C LYS A 149 -17.52 -3.19 7.62
N HIS A 150 -18.20 -4.10 6.93
CA HIS A 150 -17.75 -4.67 5.65
C HIS A 150 -16.33 -5.28 5.70
N GLY A 151 -15.86 -5.65 6.90
CA GLY A 151 -14.52 -6.21 7.09
C GLY A 151 -13.39 -5.20 6.84
N PHE A 152 -13.63 -3.90 7.03
CA PHE A 152 -12.65 -2.85 6.78
C PHE A 152 -11.30 -3.12 7.46
N ALA A 153 -11.27 -3.46 8.75
CA ALA A 153 -10.03 -3.75 9.47
C ALA A 153 -9.22 -4.88 8.83
N PHE A 154 -9.89 -5.97 8.41
CA PHE A 154 -9.23 -7.09 7.76
C PHE A 154 -8.65 -6.71 6.39
N GLY A 155 -9.42 -5.94 5.60
CA GLY A 155 -8.94 -5.40 4.33
C GLY A 155 -7.77 -4.42 4.51
N MET A 156 -7.81 -3.58 5.54
CA MET A 156 -6.74 -2.66 5.91
C MET A 156 -5.47 -3.42 6.31
N ILE A 157 -5.57 -4.47 7.13
CA ILE A 157 -4.41 -5.29 7.52
C ILE A 157 -3.83 -6.07 6.34
N ALA A 158 -4.68 -6.61 5.46
CA ALA A 158 -4.19 -7.26 4.25
C ALA A 158 -3.43 -6.28 3.33
N GLN A 159 -3.82 -5.00 3.29
CA GLN A 159 -3.12 -3.94 2.56
C GLN A 159 -1.84 -3.50 3.27
N HIS A 160 -1.85 -3.38 4.60
CA HIS A 160 -0.67 -3.07 5.41
C HIS A 160 0.43 -4.11 5.19
N GLU A 161 0.11 -5.41 5.26
CA GLU A 161 1.08 -6.48 5.00
C GLU A 161 1.66 -6.39 3.58
N GLN A 162 0.83 -6.10 2.56
CA GLN A 162 1.30 -5.93 1.18
C GLN A 162 2.18 -4.68 0.97
N GLN A 163 1.95 -3.59 1.69
CA GLN A 163 2.82 -2.41 1.67
C GLN A 163 4.19 -2.73 2.30
N HIS A 164 4.20 -3.54 3.36
CA HIS A 164 5.45 -4.05 3.93
C HIS A 164 6.13 -5.07 3.02
N ASP A 165 5.40 -5.90 2.27
CA ASP A 165 5.99 -6.77 1.25
C ASP A 165 6.72 -5.97 0.16
N GLU A 166 6.15 -4.86 -0.30
CA GLU A 166 6.82 -3.95 -1.23
C GLU A 166 8.07 -3.30 -0.60
N THR A 167 7.99 -2.92 0.68
CA THR A 167 9.13 -2.41 1.44
C THR A 167 10.24 -3.46 1.55
N MET A 168 9.89 -4.71 1.86
CA MET A 168 10.84 -5.83 1.93
C MET A 168 11.46 -6.12 0.55
N LEU A 169 10.69 -6.03 -0.54
CA LEU A 169 11.23 -6.14 -1.90
C LEU A 169 12.28 -5.06 -2.20
N ALA A 170 12.04 -3.81 -1.80
CA ALA A 170 13.02 -2.74 -1.92
C ALA A 170 14.29 -3.03 -1.08
N THR A 171 14.14 -3.59 0.12
CA THR A 171 15.27 -4.08 0.93
C THR A 171 16.05 -5.18 0.20
N HIS A 172 15.35 -6.14 -0.41
CA HIS A 172 16.02 -7.20 -1.19
C HIS A 172 16.79 -6.66 -2.40
N GLN A 173 16.32 -5.58 -3.01
CA GLN A 173 16.99 -4.91 -4.14
C GLN A 173 18.23 -4.13 -3.70
N LEU A 174 18.23 -3.56 -2.49
CA LEU A 174 19.36 -2.80 -1.94
C LEU A 174 20.45 -3.69 -1.31
N ARG A 175 20.14 -4.96 -1.06
CA ARG A 175 21.07 -5.93 -0.50
C ARG A 175 22.28 -6.16 -1.43
N SER A 176 23.45 -6.29 -0.82
CA SER A 176 24.66 -6.69 -1.53
C SER A 176 24.70 -8.20 -1.75
N GLY A 177 25.30 -8.65 -2.86
CA GLY A 177 25.44 -10.08 -3.16
C GLY A 177 24.44 -10.56 -4.22
N PRO A 178 24.31 -11.89 -4.40
CA PRO A 178 23.47 -12.45 -5.44
C PRO A 178 21.98 -12.16 -5.19
N ALA A 179 21.23 -12.04 -6.27
CA ALA A 179 19.76 -12.00 -6.21
C ALA A 179 19.23 -13.33 -5.66
N VAL A 180 18.35 -13.24 -4.66
CA VAL A 180 17.70 -14.41 -4.01
C VAL A 180 16.25 -14.58 -4.42
N LEU A 181 15.68 -13.57 -5.08
CA LEU A 181 14.33 -13.57 -5.62
C LEU A 181 14.40 -13.67 -7.13
N THR A 182 13.54 -14.50 -7.69
CA THR A 182 13.35 -14.63 -9.14
C THR A 182 11.88 -14.50 -9.47
N ALA A 183 11.59 -13.97 -10.65
CA ALA A 183 10.25 -13.89 -11.20
C ALA A 183 10.28 -14.41 -12.65
N PRO A 184 9.17 -14.96 -13.15
CA PRO A 184 9.03 -15.21 -14.58
C PRO A 184 9.32 -13.95 -15.38
N ALA A 185 9.86 -14.12 -16.60
CA ALA A 185 10.05 -12.99 -17.49
C ALA A 185 8.70 -12.27 -17.72
N PRO A 186 8.67 -10.92 -17.66
CA PRO A 186 7.45 -10.18 -17.95
C PRO A 186 7.01 -10.44 -19.40
N PRO A 187 5.70 -10.32 -19.68
CA PRO A 187 5.20 -10.45 -21.04
C PRO A 187 5.91 -9.44 -21.95
N THR A 188 6.37 -9.91 -23.11
CA THR A 188 7.01 -9.04 -24.10
C THR A 188 5.95 -8.15 -24.75
N SER A 189 6.22 -6.84 -24.81
CA SER A 189 5.34 -5.95 -25.55
C SER A 189 5.34 -6.30 -27.03
N THR A 190 4.15 -6.45 -27.61
CA THR A 190 3.97 -6.72 -29.04
C THR A 190 3.90 -5.44 -29.86
N MET A 191 3.69 -4.29 -29.22
CA MET A 191 3.59 -2.99 -29.89
C MET A 191 4.16 -1.87 -29.01
N PRO A 192 5.00 -0.98 -29.56
CA PRO A 192 5.42 0.21 -28.83
C PRO A 192 4.20 1.11 -28.57
N VAL A 193 4.06 1.55 -27.32
CA VAL A 193 3.08 2.59 -26.94
C VAL A 193 3.82 3.92 -26.95
N ALA A 194 3.38 4.84 -27.81
CA ALA A 194 3.97 6.16 -27.96
C ALA A 194 2.88 7.24 -28.04
N GLY A 195 3.30 8.48 -27.80
CA GLY A 195 2.45 9.67 -27.84
C GLY A 195 1.61 9.85 -26.58
N GLU A 196 0.84 10.92 -26.59
CA GLU A 196 0.02 11.37 -25.47
C GLU A 196 -1.46 11.03 -25.69
N ALA A 197 -2.16 10.79 -24.58
CA ALA A 197 -3.62 10.83 -24.53
C ALA A 197 -4.08 12.23 -24.10
N ILE A 198 -4.96 12.84 -24.88
CA ILE A 198 -5.61 14.11 -24.51
C ILE A 198 -6.83 13.81 -23.66
N ILE A 199 -6.81 14.29 -22.42
CA ILE A 199 -7.92 14.18 -21.48
C ILE A 199 -8.70 15.49 -21.51
N ALA A 200 -9.94 15.43 -21.98
CA ALA A 200 -10.80 16.60 -22.09
C ALA A 200 -11.09 17.18 -20.70
N GLY A 201 -10.98 18.51 -20.57
CA GLY A 201 -11.26 19.20 -19.33
C GLY A 201 -12.73 19.15 -18.93
N GLY A 202 -12.98 19.13 -17.63
CA GLY A 202 -14.33 19.04 -17.08
C GLY A 202 -14.35 18.66 -15.60
N PRO A 203 -15.55 18.62 -15.02
CA PRO A 203 -15.74 18.04 -13.69
C PRO A 203 -15.53 16.52 -13.74
N PHE A 204 -14.83 15.97 -12.75
CA PHE A 204 -14.73 14.53 -12.51
C PHE A 204 -14.85 14.23 -11.00
N SER A 205 -15.17 12.98 -10.66
CA SER A 205 -15.21 12.52 -9.27
C SER A 205 -13.83 11.99 -8.87
N MET A 206 -13.16 12.68 -7.94
CA MET A 206 -11.88 12.25 -7.35
C MET A 206 -12.13 11.47 -6.05
N GLY A 207 -11.37 10.38 -5.83
CA GLY A 207 -11.54 9.49 -4.68
C GLY A 207 -12.69 8.50 -4.86
N THR A 208 -12.96 7.71 -3.82
CA THR A 208 -14.03 6.70 -3.82
C THR A 208 -14.91 6.81 -2.58
N SER A 209 -16.18 6.45 -2.73
CA SER A 209 -17.12 6.20 -1.63
C SER A 209 -17.80 4.84 -1.78
N LEU A 210 -17.29 3.99 -2.68
CA LEU A 210 -17.91 2.73 -3.10
C LEU A 210 -17.08 1.51 -2.69
N ASP A 211 -15.76 1.67 -2.53
CA ASP A 211 -14.90 0.58 -2.08
C ASP A 211 -14.89 0.53 -0.55
N PRO A 212 -15.42 -0.54 0.07
CA PRO A 212 -15.44 -0.67 1.52
C PRO A 212 -14.05 -0.82 2.15
N TRP A 213 -13.01 -1.13 1.37
CA TRP A 213 -11.64 -1.30 1.85
C TRP A 213 -10.69 -0.16 1.45
N ALA A 214 -11.20 0.89 0.80
CA ALA A 214 -10.41 2.08 0.50
C ALA A 214 -9.91 2.74 1.80
N LEU A 215 -8.64 3.15 1.80
CA LEU A 215 -8.03 3.79 2.96
C LEU A 215 -8.67 5.16 3.21
N ASP A 216 -8.41 5.74 4.38
CA ASP A 216 -8.94 7.05 4.77
C ASP A 216 -8.60 8.16 3.77
N ASN A 217 -7.38 8.17 3.25
CA ASN A 217 -6.86 9.17 2.30
C ASN A 217 -7.44 9.08 0.88
N GLU A 218 -8.17 8.00 0.55
CA GLU A 218 -8.82 7.80 -0.75
C GLU A 218 -10.29 8.29 -0.76
N ARG A 219 -10.79 8.73 0.41
CA ARG A 219 -12.20 9.02 0.67
C ARG A 219 -12.39 10.47 1.15
N PRO A 220 -13.60 11.04 1.00
CA PRO A 220 -14.70 10.55 0.17
C PRO A 220 -14.53 10.95 -1.30
N ALA A 221 -15.35 10.35 -2.17
CA ALA A 221 -15.54 10.83 -3.53
C ALA A 221 -16.05 12.29 -3.53
N HIS A 222 -15.39 13.18 -4.28
CA HIS A 222 -15.77 14.58 -4.39
C HIS A 222 -15.51 15.15 -5.80
N ALA A 223 -16.27 16.18 -6.18
CA ALA A 223 -16.16 16.78 -7.50
C ALA A 223 -14.93 17.71 -7.60
N VAL A 224 -14.11 17.49 -8.62
CA VAL A 224 -12.96 18.33 -8.97
C VAL A 224 -13.08 18.75 -10.43
N HIS A 225 -12.79 20.01 -10.74
CA HIS A 225 -12.66 20.47 -12.12
C HIS A 225 -11.20 20.42 -12.55
N VAL A 226 -10.90 19.70 -13.63
CA VAL A 226 -9.56 19.60 -14.20
C VAL A 226 -9.56 20.19 -15.60
N PRO A 227 -8.66 21.13 -15.92
CA PRO A 227 -8.48 21.64 -17.29
C PRO A 227 -8.10 20.52 -18.27
N THR A 228 -8.27 20.75 -19.57
CA THR A 228 -7.75 19.82 -20.59
C THR A 228 -6.24 19.68 -20.44
N PHE A 229 -5.74 18.44 -20.44
CA PHE A 229 -4.31 18.15 -20.39
C PHE A 229 -3.96 16.94 -21.26
N ALA A 230 -2.66 16.76 -21.50
CA ALA A 230 -2.10 15.60 -22.17
C ALA A 230 -1.29 14.78 -21.16
N ILE A 231 -1.33 13.46 -21.28
CA ILE A 231 -0.48 12.54 -20.50
C ILE A 231 0.08 11.47 -21.41
N ASP A 232 1.35 11.12 -21.23
CA ASP A 232 1.98 10.05 -22.00
C ASP A 232 1.22 8.72 -21.81
N ARG A 233 1.04 7.99 -22.91
CA ARG A 233 0.31 6.71 -22.90
C ARG A 233 1.10 5.58 -22.22
N ALA A 234 2.38 5.78 -21.97
CA ALA A 234 3.26 4.85 -21.26
C ALA A 234 4.28 5.63 -20.41
N PRO A 235 4.81 5.04 -19.31
CA PRO A 235 5.89 5.66 -18.55
C PRO A 235 7.16 5.86 -19.39
N ILE A 236 8.00 6.80 -18.96
CA ILE A 236 9.33 7.04 -19.54
C ILE A 236 10.15 5.74 -19.53
N THR A 237 10.70 5.39 -20.69
CA THR A 237 11.56 4.21 -20.86
C THR A 237 13.00 4.49 -20.44
N ASN A 238 13.77 3.43 -20.14
CA ASN A 238 15.21 3.56 -19.88
C ASN A 238 15.94 4.24 -21.05
N ALA A 239 15.58 3.96 -22.31
CA ALA A 239 16.21 4.59 -23.47
C ALA A 239 15.95 6.11 -23.52
N GLN A 240 14.74 6.55 -23.21
CA GLN A 240 14.42 7.99 -23.10
C GLN A 240 15.16 8.64 -21.94
N TYR A 241 15.26 7.94 -20.79
CA TYR A 241 16.03 8.42 -19.65
C TYR A 241 17.53 8.53 -19.95
N MET A 242 18.09 7.59 -20.72
CA MET A 242 19.48 7.66 -21.17
C MET A 242 19.74 8.86 -22.10
N ASN A 243 18.77 9.24 -22.93
CA ASN A 243 18.88 10.46 -23.74
C ASN A 243 18.93 11.72 -22.86
N PHE A 244 18.13 11.77 -21.78
CA PHE A 244 18.19 12.86 -20.80
C PHE A 244 19.58 12.96 -20.14
N ILE A 245 20.16 11.82 -19.74
CA ILE A 245 21.52 11.78 -19.18
C ILE A 245 22.54 12.26 -20.22
N ALA A 246 22.47 11.75 -21.44
CA ALA A 246 23.42 12.07 -22.52
C ALA A 246 23.38 13.56 -22.93
N ASP A 247 22.24 14.23 -22.75
CA ASP A 247 22.06 15.67 -23.01
C ASP A 247 22.46 16.56 -21.81
N GLY A 248 23.21 16.00 -20.85
CA GLY A 248 23.69 16.71 -19.67
C GLY A 248 22.58 17.05 -18.68
N GLY A 249 21.53 16.23 -18.61
CA GLY A 249 20.34 16.51 -17.81
C GLY A 249 20.62 16.70 -16.31
N TYR A 250 21.67 16.05 -15.80
CA TYR A 250 22.10 16.20 -14.41
C TYR A 250 23.04 17.39 -14.20
N GLU A 251 23.60 17.98 -15.26
CA GLU A 251 24.54 19.10 -15.24
C GLU A 251 23.87 20.45 -15.56
N ARG A 252 22.56 20.45 -15.81
CA ARG A 252 21.79 21.61 -16.29
C ARG A 252 20.79 22.12 -15.24
N PRO A 253 21.14 23.13 -14.42
CA PRO A 253 20.29 23.59 -13.31
C PRO A 253 18.92 24.11 -13.74
N GLU A 254 18.80 24.61 -14.97
CA GLU A 254 17.55 25.14 -15.51
C GLU A 254 16.45 24.08 -15.71
N LEU A 255 16.82 22.79 -15.70
CA LEU A 255 15.86 21.67 -15.80
C LEU A 255 15.26 21.29 -14.45
N TRP A 256 15.78 21.85 -13.35
CA TRP A 256 15.45 21.44 -11.99
C TRP A 256 14.80 22.57 -11.21
N THR A 257 14.01 22.19 -10.20
CA THR A 257 13.69 23.13 -9.12
C THR A 257 14.94 23.40 -8.29
N GLU A 258 15.00 24.54 -7.61
CA GLU A 258 16.13 24.92 -6.74
C GLU A 258 16.42 23.84 -5.68
N LYS A 259 15.37 23.34 -5.01
CA LYS A 259 15.49 22.26 -4.01
C LYS A 259 16.01 20.95 -4.64
N GLY A 260 15.55 20.61 -5.84
CA GLY A 260 16.01 19.41 -6.55
C GLY A 260 17.48 19.49 -6.93
N TRP A 261 17.91 20.65 -7.46
CA TRP A 261 19.30 20.90 -7.81
C TRP A 261 20.23 20.82 -6.61
N ALA A 262 19.83 21.40 -5.47
CA ALA A 262 20.63 21.36 -4.23
C ALA A 262 20.72 19.96 -3.61
N HIS A 263 19.75 19.07 -3.90
CA HIS A 263 19.75 17.70 -3.40
C HIS A 263 20.62 16.75 -4.25
N ARG A 264 20.79 17.06 -5.54
CA ARG A 264 21.62 16.27 -6.44
C ARG A 264 23.03 16.17 -5.85
N VAL A 265 23.49 14.95 -5.59
CA VAL A 265 24.89 14.68 -5.26
C VAL A 265 25.68 14.49 -6.55
N ASP A 266 26.94 14.91 -6.55
CA ASP A 266 27.87 14.65 -7.66
C ASP A 266 28.22 13.17 -7.77
#